data_AF-A0A1E4EVF8-F1
#
_entry.id   AF-A0A1E4EVF8-F1
#
_cell.length_a   1.000
_cell.length_b   1.000
_cell.length_c   1.000
_cell.angle_alpha   90.00
_cell.angle_beta   90.00
_cell.angle_gamma   90.00
#
_symmetry.space_group_name_H-M   'P 1'
#
loop_
_entity.id
_entity.type
_entity.pdbx_description
1 polymer ?
#
loop_
_entity_poly.entity_id
_entity_poly.type
_entity_poly.pdbx_seq_one_letter_code
_entity_poly.pdbx_strand_id
1 'polypeptide(L)'
;MDYVNLQVAIGGDANNTVPKFFVPVSEIPVLMAIHGPDALTDFEVVDAPEDAEELSDAEEIARLSGIYGRVQDTEGHTVIRQVYPGAGAKVVSSIGQLDIPEGAMKATSRASTKKTATRTKKADADANSVMD
;
A
#
# COMPACT_ATOMS: atom_id res chain seq x y z
N MET A 1 6.55 -4.75 -4.09
CA MET A 1 6.14 -4.16 -2.80
C MET A 1 4.86 -3.38 -3.03
N ASP A 2 3.90 -3.47 -2.11
CA ASP A 2 2.65 -2.71 -2.21
C ASP A 2 2.87 -1.22 -1.90
N TYR A 3 2.05 -0.36 -2.49
CA TYR A 3 2.04 1.08 -2.25
C TYR A 3 0.66 1.53 -1.81
N VAL A 4 0.62 2.56 -0.96
CA VAL A 4 -0.64 3.12 -0.46
C VAL A 4 -0.64 4.65 -0.49
N ASN A 5 -1.82 5.21 -0.67
CA ASN A 5 -2.13 6.57 -0.24
C ASN A 5 -2.80 6.51 1.14
N LEU A 6 -2.49 7.47 2.01
CA LEU A 6 -3.04 7.51 3.36
C LEU A 6 -3.06 8.93 3.94
N GLN A 7 -3.77 9.10 5.05
CA GLN A 7 -3.72 10.30 5.89
C GLN A 7 -2.86 10.03 7.12
N VAL A 8 -2.00 10.98 7.49
CA VAL A 8 -1.19 10.93 8.70
C VAL A 8 -1.63 12.03 9.66
N ALA A 9 -2.15 11.67 10.82
CA ALA A 9 -2.39 12.56 11.95
C ALA A 9 -1.05 12.92 12.61
N ILE A 10 -0.63 14.18 12.51
CA ILE A 10 0.68 14.60 13.01
C ILE A 10 0.69 14.56 14.54
N GLY A 11 1.52 13.68 15.10
CA GLY A 11 1.60 13.47 16.54
C GLY A 11 0.32 12.88 17.14
N GLY A 12 -0.49 12.20 16.32
CA GLY A 12 -1.76 11.60 16.73
C GLY A 12 -2.94 12.58 16.78
N ASP A 13 -2.77 13.84 16.36
CA ASP A 13 -3.88 14.80 16.30
C ASP A 13 -4.73 14.60 15.03
N ALA A 14 -5.90 13.97 15.19
CA ALA A 14 -6.82 13.68 14.10
C ALA A 14 -7.41 14.94 13.42
N ASN A 15 -7.30 16.13 14.02
CA ASN A 15 -7.71 17.38 13.38
C ASN A 15 -6.58 18.00 12.55
N ASN A 16 -5.37 17.45 12.64
CA ASN A 16 -4.19 17.91 11.93
C ASN A 16 -3.58 16.77 11.12
N THR A 17 -4.21 16.47 9.98
CA THR A 17 -3.80 15.39 9.09
C THR A 17 -3.08 15.91 7.85
N VAL A 18 -2.13 15.13 7.35
CA VAL A 18 -1.43 15.39 6.09
C VAL A 18 -1.58 14.19 5.16
N PRO A 19 -1.99 14.41 3.90
CA PRO A 19 -2.01 13.33 2.91
C PRO A 19 -0.58 12.93 2.54
N LYS A 20 -0.32 11.62 2.49
CA LYS A 20 0.89 11.06 1.86
C LYS A 20 0.49 10.13 0.71
N PHE A 21 1.22 10.23 -0.38
CA PHE A 21 0.94 9.50 -1.63
C PHE A 21 2.09 8.57 -1.98
N PHE A 22 1.78 7.46 -2.64
CA PHE A 22 2.76 6.45 -3.08
C PHE A 22 3.71 6.02 -1.95
N VAL A 23 3.14 5.81 -0.76
CA VAL A 23 3.90 5.37 0.41
C VAL A 23 4.15 3.87 0.29
N PRO A 24 5.41 3.39 0.26
CA PRO A 24 5.68 1.96 0.30
C PRO A 24 5.27 1.40 1.65
N VAL A 25 4.69 0.21 1.67
CA VAL A 25 4.16 -0.38 2.92
C VAL A 25 5.22 -0.64 4.01
N SER A 26 6.51 -0.68 3.65
CA SER A 26 7.65 -0.68 4.58
C SER A 26 7.78 0.59 5.41
N GLU A 27 7.24 1.71 4.95
CA GLU A 27 7.33 2.98 5.67
C GLU A 27 6.26 3.07 6.77
N ILE A 28 5.17 2.30 6.66
CA ILE A 28 4.03 2.35 7.59
C ILE A 28 4.43 2.11 9.05
N PRO A 29 5.20 1.05 9.39
CA PRO A 29 5.63 0.84 10.79
C PRO A 29 6.48 1.99 11.34
N VAL A 30 7.28 2.64 10.48
CA VAL A 30 8.07 3.82 10.87
C VAL A 30 7.16 4.99 11.19
N LEU A 31 6.17 5.27 10.34
CA LEU A 31 5.20 6.34 10.57
C LEU A 31 4.35 6.10 11.83
N MET A 32 3.93 4.85 12.08
CA MET A 32 3.24 4.48 13.32
C MET A 32 4.11 4.69 14.56
N ALA A 33 5.40 4.37 14.48
CA ALA A 33 6.33 4.60 15.59
C ALA A 33 6.57 6.10 15.86
N ILE A 34 6.50 6.96 14.84
CA ILE A 34 6.70 8.41 14.97
C ILE A 34 5.42 9.12 15.45
N HIS A 35 4.27 8.79 14.88
CA HIS A 35 3.04 9.54 15.08
C HIS A 35 2.02 8.84 16.00
N GLY A 36 2.25 7.57 16.33
CA GLY A 36 1.34 6.73 17.09
C GLY A 36 0.67 5.67 16.23
N PRO A 37 0.20 4.56 16.84
CA PRO A 37 -0.35 3.41 16.12
C PRO A 37 -1.63 3.76 15.34
N ASP A 38 -2.48 4.65 15.88
CA ASP A 38 -3.76 5.03 15.27
C ASP A 38 -3.65 6.30 14.40
N ALA A 39 -2.43 6.81 14.16
CA ALA A 39 -2.23 8.05 13.44
C ALA A 39 -2.44 7.93 11.92
N LEU A 40 -2.48 6.70 11.39
CA LEU A 40 -2.63 6.44 9.97
C LEU A 40 -4.04 5.98 9.66
N THR A 41 -4.69 6.68 8.74
CA THR A 41 -6.06 6.39 8.33
C THR A 41 -6.19 6.49 6.81
N ASP A 42 -7.37 6.12 6.30
CA ASP A 42 -7.72 6.29 4.89
C ASP A 42 -6.81 5.53 3.90
N PHE A 43 -6.39 4.30 4.27
CA PHE A 43 -5.52 3.49 3.43
C PHE A 43 -6.19 3.13 2.10
N GLU A 44 -5.56 3.53 1.01
CA GLU A 44 -5.94 3.20 -0.36
C GLU A 44 -4.75 2.53 -1.04
N VAL A 45 -4.89 1.25 -1.40
CA VAL A 45 -3.86 0.51 -2.15
C VAL A 45 -3.83 1.02 -3.58
N VAL A 46 -2.63 1.39 -4.05
CA VAL A 46 -2.39 1.91 -5.39
C VAL A 46 -1.29 1.12 -6.10
N ASP A 47 -1.25 1.23 -7.41
CA ASP A 47 -0.13 0.71 -8.20
C ASP A 47 1.15 1.47 -7.85
N ALA A 48 2.29 0.79 -7.99
CA ALA A 48 3.60 1.41 -7.79
C ALA A 48 3.80 2.58 -8.78
N PRO A 49 4.48 3.67 -8.37
CA PRO A 49 4.80 4.76 -9.30
C PRO A 49 5.73 4.26 -10.42
N GLU A 50 5.72 4.92 -11.58
CA GLU A 50 6.46 4.48 -12.78
C GLU A 50 7.98 4.40 -12.57
N ASP A 51 8.50 5.20 -11.65
CA ASP A 51 9.91 5.28 -11.25
C ASP A 51 10.22 4.45 -9.99
N ALA A 52 9.32 3.58 -9.55
CA ALA A 52 9.56 2.69 -8.42
C ALA A 52 10.67 1.68 -8.72
N GLU A 53 11.72 1.71 -7.91
CA GLU A 53 12.79 0.72 -7.95
C GLU A 53 12.44 -0.51 -7.08
N GLU A 54 12.78 -1.71 -7.55
CA GLU A 54 12.71 -2.93 -6.73
C GLU A 54 13.95 -3.02 -5.82
N LEU A 55 13.80 -2.55 -4.58
CA LEU A 55 14.85 -2.59 -3.57
C LEU A 55 14.84 -3.91 -2.79
N SER A 56 16.02 -4.42 -2.45
CA SER A 56 16.15 -5.47 -1.44
C SER A 56 15.81 -4.96 -0.04
N ASP A 57 15.56 -5.86 0.91
CA ASP A 57 15.27 -5.49 2.31
C ASP A 57 16.33 -4.54 2.90
N ALA A 58 17.61 -4.81 2.60
CA ALA A 58 18.72 -4.02 3.13
C ALA A 58 18.80 -2.62 2.49
N GLU A 59 18.55 -2.52 1.19
CA GLU A 59 18.52 -1.25 0.47
C GLU A 59 17.33 -0.40 0.91
N GLU A 60 16.16 -1.03 1.14
CA GLU A 60 14.98 -0.32 1.62
C GLU A 60 15.17 0.19 3.06
N ILE A 61 15.78 -0.61 3.94
CA ILE A 61 16.16 -0.14 5.30
C ILE A 61 17.17 1.01 5.20
N ALA A 62 18.12 0.95 4.28
CA ALA A 62 19.08 2.03 4.06
C ALA A 62 18.40 3.31 3.55
N ARG A 63 17.45 3.20 2.61
CA ARG A 63 16.61 4.31 2.12
C ARG A 63 15.83 4.94 3.26
N LEU A 64 15.11 4.13 4.05
CA LEU A 64 14.35 4.59 5.21
C LEU A 64 15.26 5.21 6.28
N SER A 65 16.46 4.67 6.49
CA SER A 65 17.47 5.26 7.38
C SER A 65 17.97 6.61 6.86
N GLY A 66 18.08 6.81 5.55
CA GLY A 66 18.42 8.10 4.96
C GLY A 66 17.36 9.18 5.20
N ILE A 67 16.08 8.78 5.21
CA ILE A 67 14.94 9.69 5.41
C ILE A 67 14.69 9.94 6.91
N TYR A 68 14.66 8.87 7.72
CA TYR A 68 14.20 8.88 9.11
C TYR A 68 15.30 8.68 10.15
N GLY A 69 16.57 8.49 9.75
CA GLY A 69 17.66 8.15 10.66
C GLY A 69 18.01 9.22 11.72
N ARG A 70 17.45 10.43 11.60
CA ARG A 70 17.57 11.49 12.60
C ARG A 70 16.38 11.56 13.56
N VAL A 71 15.30 10.82 13.30
CA VAL A 71 14.12 10.82 14.15
C VAL A 71 14.38 9.92 15.35
N GLN A 72 14.18 10.49 16.53
CA GLN A 72 14.38 9.82 17.82
C GLN A 72 13.06 9.77 18.58
N ASP A 73 12.89 8.72 19.37
CA ASP A 73 11.82 8.65 20.37
C ASP A 73 12.13 9.51 21.61
N THR A 74 11.26 9.45 22.61
CA THR A 74 11.44 10.17 23.88
C THR A 74 12.63 9.70 24.71
N GLU A 75 13.16 8.51 24.41
CA GLU A 75 14.32 7.91 25.09
C GLU A 75 15.64 8.19 24.34
N GLY A 76 15.59 8.89 23.21
CA GLY A 76 16.75 9.23 22.38
C GLY A 76 17.19 8.09 21.44
N HIS A 77 16.37 7.04 21.30
CA HIS A 77 16.63 5.94 20.38
C HIS A 77 16.13 6.29 18.98
N THR A 78 16.95 5.99 17.96
CA THR A 78 16.54 6.22 16.57
C THR A 78 15.40 5.25 16.19
N VAL A 79 14.28 5.82 15.74
CA VAL A 79 13.06 5.06 15.42
C VAL A 79 13.33 3.94 14.41
N ILE A 80 14.10 4.22 13.34
CA ILE A 80 14.37 3.21 12.30
C ILE A 80 15.07 1.96 12.86
N ARG A 81 15.94 2.14 13.87
CA ARG A 81 16.68 1.03 14.49
C ARG A 81 15.80 0.19 15.41
N GLN A 82 14.73 0.77 15.94
CA GLN A 82 13.72 0.04 16.73
C GLN A 82 12.79 -0.77 15.81
N VAL A 83 12.36 -0.16 14.70
CA VAL A 83 11.45 -0.80 13.75
C VAL A 83 12.14 -1.92 12.96
N TYR A 84 13.39 -1.69 12.51
CA TYR A 84 14.17 -2.66 11.74
C TYR A 84 15.52 -2.94 12.43
N PRO A 85 15.53 -3.80 13.47
CA PRO A 85 16.73 -4.05 14.25
C PRO A 85 17.69 -5.04 13.57
N GLY A 86 18.91 -4.59 13.31
CA GLY A 86 20.06 -5.46 13.04
C GLY A 86 20.23 -5.92 11.59
N ALA A 87 21.33 -6.64 11.36
CA ALA A 87 21.70 -7.20 10.07
C ALA A 87 20.82 -8.44 9.78
N GLY A 88 19.80 -8.28 8.94
CA GLY A 88 18.85 -9.34 8.59
C GLY A 88 17.38 -9.00 8.84
N ALA A 89 17.09 -7.78 9.32
CA ALA A 89 15.73 -7.29 9.40
C ALA A 89 15.04 -7.36 8.02
N LYS A 90 13.75 -7.73 8.05
CA LYS A 90 12.89 -7.86 6.86
C LYS A 90 11.91 -6.71 6.83
N VAL A 91 11.75 -6.09 5.66
CA VAL A 91 10.77 -5.02 5.51
C VAL A 91 9.40 -5.61 5.25
N VAL A 92 8.37 -4.88 5.67
CA VAL A 92 6.99 -5.19 5.32
C VAL A 92 6.83 -4.92 3.83
N SER A 93 6.35 -5.90 3.07
CA SER A 93 6.28 -5.81 1.61
C SER A 93 4.87 -5.87 1.04
N SER A 94 3.89 -6.24 1.87
CA SER A 94 2.47 -6.24 1.51
C SER A 94 1.59 -5.67 2.62
N ILE A 95 0.51 -5.00 2.22
CA ILE A 95 -0.47 -4.41 3.14
C ILE A 95 -1.09 -5.45 4.09
N GLY A 96 -1.27 -6.70 3.63
CA GLY A 96 -1.86 -7.78 4.42
C GLY A 96 -0.97 -8.30 5.55
N GLN A 97 0.30 -7.87 5.62
CA GLN A 97 1.19 -8.15 6.75
C GLN A 97 1.00 -7.16 7.90
N LEU A 98 0.27 -6.07 7.66
CA LEU A 98 -0.01 -5.04 8.66
C LEU A 98 -1.35 -5.33 9.34
N ASP A 99 -1.38 -5.18 10.66
CA ASP A 99 -2.59 -5.30 11.48
C ASP A 99 -3.41 -4.00 11.41
N ILE A 100 -3.90 -3.68 10.21
CA ILE A 100 -4.69 -2.46 9.97
C ILE A 100 -6.16 -2.77 10.28
N PRO A 101 -6.81 -2.01 11.19
CA PRO A 101 -8.22 -2.21 11.48
C PRO A 101 -9.07 -1.91 10.23
N GLU A 102 -10.11 -2.71 10.01
CA GLU A 102 -10.96 -2.65 8.81
C GLU A 102 -11.56 -1.26 8.57
N GLY A 103 -11.83 -0.49 9.64
CA GLY A 103 -12.33 0.88 9.56
C GLY A 103 -11.32 1.94 9.10
N ALA A 104 -10.01 1.64 9.12
CA ALA A 104 -8.96 2.53 8.62
C ALA A 104 -8.70 2.33 7.12
N MET A 105 -9.17 1.23 6.53
CA MET A 105 -9.15 1.02 5.10
C MET A 105 -10.23 1.88 4.45
N LYS A 106 -9.86 2.65 3.42
CA LYS A 106 -10.88 3.29 2.60
C LYS A 106 -11.72 2.22 1.93
N ALA A 107 -13.04 2.37 2.02
CA ALA A 107 -13.96 1.53 1.27
C ALA A 107 -13.58 1.62 -0.20
N THR A 108 -12.99 0.54 -0.72
CA THR A 108 -12.68 0.39 -2.14
C THR A 108 -14.02 0.39 -2.86
N SER A 109 -14.50 1.54 -3.30
CA SER A 109 -15.49 1.61 -4.36
C SER A 109 -14.77 1.16 -5.63
N ARG A 110 -14.66 -0.15 -5.82
CA ARG A 110 -14.31 -0.76 -7.10
C ARG A 110 -15.45 -0.42 -8.06
N ALA A 111 -15.37 0.73 -8.72
CA ALA A 111 -16.07 0.95 -9.97
C ALA A 111 -15.43 0.01 -11.01
N SER A 112 -15.77 -1.28 -10.93
CA SER A 112 -15.52 -2.22 -12.02
C SER A 112 -16.34 -1.72 -13.19
N THR A 113 -15.70 -1.02 -14.13
CA THR A 113 -16.26 -0.85 -15.47
C THR A 113 -16.41 -2.24 -16.04
N LYS A 114 -17.62 -2.79 -15.92
CA LYS A 114 -18.02 -4.07 -16.52
C LYS A 114 -17.58 -4.04 -17.98
N LYS A 115 -16.50 -4.76 -18.31
CA LYS A 115 -16.15 -5.07 -19.70
C LYS A 115 -17.38 -5.75 -20.30
N THR A 116 -18.10 -5.03 -21.14
CA THR A 116 -19.15 -5.60 -21.99
C THR A 116 -18.46 -6.56 -22.95
N ALA A 117 -18.40 -7.83 -22.56
CA ALA A 117 -18.07 -8.92 -23.45
C ALA A 117 -19.27 -9.12 -24.39
N THR A 118 -19.20 -8.56 -25.59
CA THR A 118 -20.13 -8.93 -26.67
C THR A 118 -19.80 -10.36 -27.11
N ARG A 119 -20.59 -11.32 -26.60
CA ARG A 119 -20.66 -12.69 -27.10
C ARG A 119 -21.31 -12.67 -28.48
N THR A 120 -20.57 -12.99 -29.53
CA THR A 120 -21.17 -13.50 -30.77
C THR A 120 -20.94 -15.01 -30.81
N LYS A 121 -22.03 -15.76 -30.65
CA LYS A 121 -22.08 -17.22 -30.63
C LYS A 121 -22.09 -17.74 -32.06
N LYS A 122 -21.23 -18.71 -32.34
CA LYS A 122 -21.06 -19.46 -33.59
C LYS A 122 -22.23 -20.42 -33.84
N ALA A 123 -22.63 -20.63 -35.10
CA ALA A 123 -23.22 -21.88 -35.59
C ALA A 123 -23.19 -21.96 -37.14
N ASP A 124 -22.27 -22.77 -37.66
CA ASP A 124 -22.39 -23.46 -38.95
C ASP A 124 -23.30 -24.69 -38.76
N ALA A 125 -24.21 -24.98 -39.70
CA ALA A 125 -24.52 -26.32 -40.23
C ALA A 125 -25.79 -26.35 -41.11
N ASP A 126 -25.60 -26.68 -42.39
CA ASP A 126 -26.42 -27.46 -43.34
C ASP A 126 -27.89 -27.82 -43.06
N ALA A 127 -28.76 -27.60 -44.07
CA ALA A 127 -29.59 -28.65 -44.69
C ALA A 127 -30.30 -28.17 -45.98
N ASN A 128 -30.41 -29.10 -46.92
CA ASN A 128 -30.87 -29.04 -48.31
C ASN A 128 -32.39 -29.34 -48.46
N SER A 129 -33.01 -28.86 -49.55
CA SER A 129 -34.25 -29.33 -50.24
C SER A 129 -35.65 -29.08 -49.64
N VAL A 130 -36.53 -28.38 -50.39
CA VAL A 130 -37.81 -28.87 -51.02
C VAL A 130 -38.69 -27.70 -51.52
N MET A 131 -39.08 -27.77 -52.82
CA MET A 131 -40.27 -27.28 -53.57
C MET A 131 -41.04 -26.00 -53.13
N ASP A 132 -41.23 -25.06 -54.07
CA ASP A 132 -42.40 -24.98 -54.97
C ASP A 132 -42.00 -24.28 -56.29
#